data_AF-A0A4D4MMH7-F1
#
_entry.id   AF-A0A4D4MMH7-F1
#
_cell.length_a   1.000
_cell.length_b   1.000
_cell.length_c   1.000
_cell.angle_alpha   90.00
_cell.angle_beta   90.00
_cell.angle_gamma   90.00
#
_symmetry.space_group_name_H-M   'P 1'
#
loop_
_entity.id
_entity.type
_entity.pdbx_description
1 polymer ?
#
loop_
_entity_poly.entity_id
_entity_poly.type
_entity_poly.pdbx_seq_one_letter_code
_entity_poly.pdbx_strand_id
1 'polypeptide(L)'
;MRDVTSVRLAVSARDLANTVPLLPAGGFVTQAVADGGIVARRGGTTIRFDAVPRDQVGLRQVELSLNRPVEYRHEERLGRSTLVVGPGARAVWTFGTAE
;
A
#
# COMPACT_ATOMS: atom_id res chain seq x y z
N MET A 1 -6.46 5.00 15.20
CA MET A 1 -5.60 5.11 14.00
C MET A 1 -5.61 6.56 13.57
N ARG A 2 -4.49 7.10 13.06
CA ARG A 2 -4.34 8.52 12.75
C ARG A 2 -4.31 8.77 11.24
N ASP A 3 -3.24 8.32 10.57
CA ASP A 3 -2.99 8.60 9.16
C ASP A 3 -2.67 7.32 8.37
N VAL A 4 -2.95 7.32 7.07
CA VAL A 4 -2.44 6.29 6.14
C VAL A 4 -1.05 6.70 5.67
N THR A 5 -0.05 5.91 6.05
CA THR A 5 1.37 6.18 5.75
C THR A 5 1.84 5.44 4.51
N SER A 6 1.23 4.29 4.19
CA SER A 6 1.57 3.51 3.00
C SER A 6 0.36 2.82 2.39
N VAL A 7 0.32 2.74 1.06
CA VAL A 7 -0.64 1.93 0.31
C VAL A 7 0.12 1.13 -0.75
N ARG A 8 -0.14 -0.17 -0.83
CA ARG A 8 0.40 -1.06 -1.87
C ARG A 8 -0.74 -1.58 -2.74
N LEU A 9 -0.64 -1.33 -4.04
CA LEU A 9 -1.61 -1.70 -5.06
C LEU A 9 -0.95 -2.61 -6.08
N ALA A 10 -1.60 -3.71 -6.40
CA ALA A 10 -1.27 -4.52 -7.56
C ALA A 10 -2.17 -4.05 -8.71
N VAL A 11 -1.57 -3.57 -9.79
CA VAL A 11 -2.26 -2.97 -10.94
C VAL A 11 -1.78 -3.61 -12.24
N SER A 12 -2.57 -3.54 -13.30
CA SER A 12 -2.09 -4.00 -14.60
C SER A 12 -1.00 -3.08 -15.14
N ALA A 13 -0.11 -3.60 -16.01
CA ALA A 13 0.90 -2.77 -16.68
C ALA A 13 0.27 -1.61 -17.47
N ARG A 14 -0.92 -1.82 -18.06
CA ARG A 14 -1.68 -0.80 -18.77
C ARG A 14 -2.16 0.31 -17.83
N ASP A 15 -2.74 -0.05 -16.69
CA ASP A 15 -3.22 0.92 -15.72
C ASP A 15 -2.05 1.71 -15.10
N LEU A 16 -0.93 1.02 -14.85
CA LEU A 16 0.29 1.67 -14.40
C LEU A 16 0.79 2.70 -15.42
N ALA A 17 0.89 2.34 -16.70
CA ALA A 17 1.31 3.25 -17.77
C ALA A 17 0.41 4.49 -17.89
N ASN A 18 -0.89 4.34 -17.63
CA ASN A 18 -1.84 5.47 -17.63
C ASN A 18 -1.73 6.33 -16.37
N THR A 19 -1.40 5.73 -15.22
CA THR A 19 -1.35 6.41 -13.92
C THR A 19 -0.05 7.19 -13.74
N VAL A 20 1.08 6.63 -14.16
CA VAL A 20 2.41 7.21 -13.91
C VAL A 20 2.57 8.65 -14.38
N PRO A 21 2.10 9.05 -15.58
CA PRO A 21 2.20 10.43 -16.03
C PRO A 21 1.39 11.42 -15.18
N LEU A 22 0.34 10.96 -14.51
CA LEU A 22 -0.54 11.80 -13.68
C LEU A 22 0.05 12.07 -12.29
N LEU A 23 0.91 11.18 -11.78
CA LEU A 23 1.47 11.29 -10.43
C LEU A 23 2.30 12.57 -10.25
N PRO A 24 3.25 12.92 -11.15
CA PRO A 24 3.98 14.19 -11.05
C PRO A 24 3.06 15.42 -11.15
N ALA A 25 2.01 15.36 -12.00
CA ALA A 25 1.04 16.44 -12.12
C ALA A 25 0.25 16.66 -10.81
N GLY A 26 0.03 15.59 -10.04
CA GLY A 26 -0.51 15.64 -8.67
C GLY A 26 0.49 16.01 -7.58
N GLY A 27 1.74 16.33 -7.94
CA GLY A 27 2.81 16.70 -7.00
C GLY A 27 3.44 15.50 -6.27
N PHE A 28 3.34 14.29 -6.79
CA PHE A 28 4.07 13.13 -6.27
C PHE A 28 5.49 13.06 -6.82
N VAL A 29 6.43 12.67 -5.98
CA VAL A 29 7.76 12.24 -6.41
C VAL A 29 7.71 10.76 -6.72
N THR A 30 8.00 10.38 -7.97
CA THR A 30 7.94 9.00 -8.45
C THR A 30 9.34 8.38 -8.58
N GLN A 31 9.46 7.11 -8.23
CA GLN A 31 10.68 6.32 -8.37
C GLN A 31 10.32 4.93 -8.93
N ALA A 32 10.99 4.51 -10.01
CA ALA A 32 10.86 3.16 -10.54
C ALA A 32 11.41 2.12 -9.55
N VAL A 33 10.81 0.93 -9.56
CA VAL A 33 11.29 -0.24 -8.80
C VAL A 33 11.72 -1.33 -9.78
N ALA A 34 12.69 -2.16 -9.39
CA ALA A 34 13.35 -3.12 -10.28
C ALA A 34 12.39 -4.08 -11.03
N ASP A 35 11.21 -4.35 -10.47
CA ASP A 35 10.24 -5.32 -11.00
C ASP A 35 9.14 -4.68 -11.87
N GLY A 36 9.37 -3.48 -12.42
CA GLY A 36 8.41 -2.81 -13.31
C GLY A 36 7.27 -2.07 -12.60
N GLY A 37 7.41 -1.85 -11.28
CA GLY A 37 6.51 -1.03 -10.48
C GLY A 37 6.96 0.42 -10.32
N ILE A 38 6.17 1.21 -9.58
CA ILE A 38 6.51 2.59 -9.21
C ILE A 38 6.19 2.84 -7.74
N VAL A 39 7.06 3.58 -7.05
CA VAL A 39 6.78 4.18 -5.75
C VAL A 39 6.55 5.68 -5.93
N ALA A 40 5.41 6.17 -5.47
CA ALA A 40 5.02 7.57 -5.47
C ALA A 40 4.96 8.10 -4.03
N ARG A 41 5.51 9.28 -3.76
CA ARG A 41 5.54 9.86 -2.41
C ARG A 41 5.00 11.29 -2.41
N ARG A 42 4.13 11.60 -1.44
CA ARG A 42 3.63 12.95 -1.18
C ARG A 42 3.05 13.05 0.23
N GLY A 43 3.35 14.15 0.93
CA GLY A 43 2.66 14.50 2.18
C GLY A 43 2.72 13.47 3.31
N GLY A 44 3.80 12.69 3.39
CA GLY A 44 3.95 11.62 4.39
C GLY A 44 3.35 10.27 4.00
N THR A 45 2.64 10.19 2.87
CA THR A 45 2.11 8.94 2.32
C THR A 45 2.99 8.42 1.18
N THR A 46 3.26 7.11 1.22
CA THR A 46 3.91 6.36 0.14
C THR A 46 2.87 5.49 -0.55
N ILE A 47 2.81 5.53 -1.88
CA ILE A 47 1.98 4.64 -2.68
C ILE A 47 2.90 3.77 -3.53
N ARG A 48 2.82 2.45 -3.38
CA ARG A 48 3.54 1.48 -4.19
C ARG A 48 2.58 0.83 -5.17
N PHE A 49 2.90 0.92 -6.45
CA PHE A 49 2.22 0.20 -7.52
C PHE A 49 3.11 -0.94 -7.99
N ASP A 50 2.62 -2.17 -7.93
CA ASP A 50 3.25 -3.34 -8.53
C ASP A 50 2.49 -3.72 -9.81
N ALA A 51 3.20 -3.80 -10.93
CA ALA A 51 2.61 -4.29 -12.17
C ALA A 51 2.42 -5.82 -12.09
N VAL A 52 1.19 -6.28 -12.31
CA VAL A 52 0.82 -7.70 -12.22
C VAL A 52 -0.13 -8.12 -13.36
N PRO A 53 -0.27 -9.44 -13.62
CA PRO A 53 -1.35 -9.97 -14.44
C PRO A 53 -2.75 -9.58 -13.93
N ARG A 54 -3.74 -9.56 -14.83
CA ARG A 54 -5.07 -8.99 -14.55
C ARG A 54 -5.83 -9.72 -13.44
N ASP A 55 -5.70 -11.04 -13.39
CA ASP A 55 -6.24 -11.93 -12.35
C ASP A 55 -5.69 -11.64 -10.95
N GLN A 56 -4.57 -10.91 -10.88
CA GLN A 56 -3.91 -10.56 -9.63
C GLN A 56 -4.12 -9.11 -9.21
N VAL A 57 -4.85 -8.29 -9.98
CA VAL A 57 -5.08 -6.88 -9.64
C VAL A 57 -5.86 -6.75 -8.33
N GLY A 58 -5.48 -5.77 -7.49
CA GLY A 58 -6.20 -5.47 -6.26
C GLY A 58 -5.37 -4.71 -5.23
N LEU A 59 -6.04 -4.29 -4.16
CA LEU A 59 -5.36 -3.75 -2.97
C LEU A 59 -4.56 -4.87 -2.31
N ARG A 60 -3.31 -4.57 -1.92
CA ARG A 60 -2.41 -5.54 -1.28
C ARG A 60 -2.17 -5.21 0.18
N GLN A 61 -1.96 -3.92 0.47
CA GLN A 61 -1.56 -3.52 1.80
C GLN A 61 -1.92 -2.07 2.07
N VAL A 62 -2.29 -1.77 3.31
CA VAL A 62 -2.40 -0.41 3.85
C VAL A 62 -1.61 -0.37 5.15
N GLU A 63 -0.75 0.62 5.31
CA GLU A 63 -0.07 0.92 6.58
C GLU A 63 -0.66 2.19 7.18
N LEU A 64 -0.89 2.15 8.49
CA LEU A 64 -1.45 3.25 9.25
C LEU A 64 -0.55 3.61 10.45
N SER A 65 -0.50 4.89 10.77
CA SER A 65 0.04 5.37 12.04
C SER A 65 -1.00 5.23 13.15
N LEU A 66 -0.55 4.85 14.34
CA LEU A 66 -1.39 4.80 15.55
C LEU A 66 -1.36 6.15 16.26
N ASN A 67 -2.46 6.46 16.97
CA ASN A 67 -2.52 7.68 17.80
C ASN A 67 -1.47 7.64 18.93
N ARG A 68 -1.16 6.44 19.42
CA ARG A 68 -0.14 6.15 20.43
C ARG A 68 0.49 4.79 20.13
N PRO A 69 1.76 4.55 20.48
CA PRO A 69 2.34 3.22 20.42
C PRO A 69 1.55 2.23 21.29
N VAL A 70 1.49 0.96 20.87
CA VAL A 70 0.95 -0.14 21.67
C VAL A 70 2.06 -1.11 22.07
N GLU A 71 1.95 -1.70 23.25
CA GLU A 71 3.01 -2.53 23.84
C GLU A 71 3.05 -3.95 23.25
N TYR A 72 1.88 -4.49 22.93
CA TYR A 72 1.74 -5.85 22.41
C TYR A 72 1.22 -5.85 20.97
N ARG A 73 1.59 -6.89 20.23
CA ARG A 73 1.02 -7.18 18.92
C ARG A 73 -0.41 -7.66 19.07
N HIS A 74 -1.32 -7.09 18.28
CA HIS A 74 -2.66 -7.61 18.08
C HIS A 74 -2.85 -7.99 16.62
N GLU A 75 -3.55 -9.10 16.37
CA GLU A 75 -3.86 -9.57 15.03
C GLU A 75 -5.35 -9.87 14.91
N GLU A 76 -5.97 -9.31 13.87
CA GLU A 76 -7.36 -9.51 13.54
C GLU A 76 -7.49 -10.00 12.09
N ARG A 77 -8.29 -11.05 11.87
CA ARG A 77 -8.51 -11.63 10.55
C ARG A 77 -9.96 -11.42 10.11
N LEU A 78 -10.13 -10.80 8.94
CA LEU A 78 -11.42 -10.55 8.30
C LEU A 78 -11.42 -11.18 6.92
N GLY A 79 -12.08 -12.34 6.79
CA GLY A 79 -12.04 -13.13 5.56
C GLY A 79 -10.62 -13.50 5.15
N ARG A 80 -10.21 -13.06 3.94
CA ARG A 80 -8.86 -13.26 3.39
C ARG A 80 -7.87 -12.14 3.75
N SER A 81 -8.23 -11.24 4.66
CA SER A 81 -7.40 -10.10 5.04
C SER A 81 -6.99 -10.16 6.52
N THR A 82 -5.81 -9.64 6.82
CA THR A 82 -5.23 -9.65 8.17
C THR A 82 -4.77 -8.25 8.54
N LEU A 83 -5.28 -7.72 9.65
CA LEU A 83 -4.81 -6.50 10.29
C LEU A 83 -3.87 -6.86 11.44
N VAL A 84 -2.63 -6.40 11.37
CA VAL A 84 -1.64 -6.51 12.45
C VAL A 84 -1.41 -5.13 13.04
N VAL A 85 -1.64 -4.97 14.34
CA VAL A 85 -1.45 -3.72 15.08
C VAL A 85 -0.30 -3.91 16.06
N GLY A 86 0.74 -3.09 15.94
CA GLY A 86 1.88 -3.10 16.85
C GLY A 86 2.76 -4.36 16.83
N PRO A 87 3.72 -4.47 17.78
CA PRO A 87 4.05 -3.45 18.79
C PRO A 87 4.59 -2.16 18.17
N GLY A 88 4.51 -1.06 18.90
CA GLY A 88 4.90 0.27 18.43
C GLY A 88 3.75 1.06 17.82
N ALA A 89 4.07 2.03 16.95
CA ALA A 89 3.13 3.06 16.49
C ALA A 89 2.54 2.80 15.11
N ARG A 90 2.52 1.54 14.64
CA ARG A 90 2.07 1.17 13.29
C ARG A 90 1.03 0.06 13.32
N ALA A 91 0.13 0.11 12.34
CA ALA A 91 -0.73 -1.00 11.97
C ALA A 91 -0.58 -1.30 10.48
N VAL A 92 -0.60 -2.57 10.12
CA VAL A 92 -0.49 -3.05 8.74
C VAL A 92 -1.69 -3.93 8.44
N TRP A 93 -2.48 -3.54 7.45
CA TRP A 93 -3.54 -4.38 6.91
C TRP A 93 -3.07 -4.99 5.59
N THR A 94 -3.01 -6.31 5.52
CA THR A 94 -2.68 -7.06 4.31
C THR A 94 -3.95 -7.71 3.75
N PHE A 95 -4.14 -7.60 2.45
CA PHE A 95 -5.28 -8.16 1.72
C PHE A 95 -4.78 -9.34 0.88
N GLY A 96 -5.35 -10.52 1.12
CA GLY A 96 -5.03 -11.71 0.34
C GLY A 96 -5.39 -11.54 -1.13
N THR A 97 -4.68 -12.23 -2.01
CA THR A 97 -5.04 -12.33 -3.43
C THR A 97 -6.27 -13.22 -3.57
N ALA A 98 -7.10 -13.01 -4.61
CA ALA A 98 -7.99 -14.08 -5.05
C ALA A 98 -7.12 -15.31 -5.38
N GLU A 99 -7.52 -16.49 -4.91
CA GLU A 99 -6.95 -17.77 -5.37
C GLU A 99 -7.53 -18.12 -6.73
#